data_AF-A0A7W0F9Z7-F1
#
_entry.id   AF-A0A7W0F9Z7-F1
#
_cell.length_a   1.000
_cell.length_b   1.000
_cell.length_c   1.000
_cell.angle_alpha   90.00
_cell.angle_beta   90.00
_cell.angle_gamma   90.00
#
_symmetry.space_group_name_H-M   'P 1'
#
loop_
_entity.id
_entity.type
_entity.pdbx_description
1 polymer ?
#
loop_
_entity_poly.entity_id
_entity_poly.type
_entity_poly.pdbx_seq_one_letter_code
_entity_poly.pdbx_strand_id
1 'polypeptide(L)'
;MGVFGAVDSDFTGWQYNFGANITKGNFSGLQMGVVNYANSAKGLQLGVINYAVSLKGLQIGLINIIRQGGMFPVFPIVNWSF
;
A
#
# COMPACT_ATOMS: atom_id res chain seq x y z
N MET A 1 14.49 3.78 -3.32
CA MET A 1 14.90 2.65 -4.17
C MET A 1 15.87 1.80 -3.37
N GLY A 2 15.42 0.65 -2.91
CA GLY A 2 16.15 -0.28 -2.06
C GLY A 2 15.42 -1.61 -1.93
N VAL A 3 15.98 -2.54 -1.16
CA VAL A 3 15.31 -3.82 -0.86
C VAL A 3 14.20 -3.61 0.19
N PHE A 4 14.41 -2.67 1.11
CA PHE A 4 13.46 -2.30 2.15
C PHE A 4 13.31 -0.78 2.21
N GLY A 5 12.10 -0.29 2.43
CA GLY A 5 11.83 1.12 2.68
C GLY A 5 10.93 1.29 3.89
N ALA A 6 11.37 2.12 4.83
CA ALA A 6 10.56 2.56 5.95
C ALA A 6 10.33 4.08 5.82
N VAL A 7 9.08 4.51 5.89
CA VAL A 7 8.70 5.90 5.81
C VAL A 7 7.84 6.24 7.02
N ASP A 8 8.39 7.09 7.88
CA ASP A 8 7.74 7.49 9.14
C ASP A 8 6.90 8.77 8.97
N SER A 9 7.25 9.63 8.00
CA SER A 9 6.56 10.90 7.71
C SER A 9 5.59 10.84 6.52
N ASP A 10 4.86 11.94 6.29
CA ASP A 10 4.04 12.09 5.09
C ASP A 10 4.91 12.06 3.84
N PHE A 11 4.64 11.12 2.95
CA PHE A 11 5.39 10.93 1.71
C PHE A 11 4.47 11.00 0.52
N THR A 12 4.79 11.92 -0.39
CA THR A 12 4.11 12.04 -1.68
C THR A 12 5.08 11.71 -2.80
N GLY A 13 4.74 10.70 -3.62
CA GLY A 13 5.57 10.32 -4.76
C GLY A 13 5.50 8.83 -5.10
N TRP A 14 6.52 8.35 -5.83
CA TRP A 14 6.66 6.94 -6.18
C TRP A 14 7.67 6.24 -5.27
N GLN A 15 7.23 5.19 -4.58
CA GLN A 15 8.08 4.27 -3.85
C GLN A 15 8.15 2.95 -4.62
N TYR A 16 9.35 2.59 -5.02
CA TYR A 16 9.62 1.28 -5.60
C TYR A 16 10.72 0.62 -4.77
N ASN A 17 10.40 -0.51 -4.15
CA ASN A 17 11.35 -1.33 -3.43
C ASN A 17 11.14 -2.80 -3.79
N PHE A 18 12.23 -3.56 -3.92
CA PHE A 18 12.17 -4.95 -4.38
C PHE A 18 11.70 -5.94 -3.31
N GLY A 19 11.73 -5.57 -2.04
CA GLY A 19 11.33 -6.40 -0.91
C GLY A 19 10.07 -5.85 -0.23
N ALA A 20 10.24 -5.18 0.91
CA ALA A 20 9.12 -4.68 1.71
C ALA A 20 9.10 -3.15 1.85
N ASN A 21 7.91 -2.58 1.73
CA ASN A 21 7.60 -1.18 1.99
C ASN A 21 6.79 -1.07 3.28
N ILE A 22 7.22 -0.24 4.22
CA ILE A 22 6.52 0.06 5.46
C ILE A 22 6.32 1.57 5.54
N THR A 23 5.08 2.03 5.54
CA THR A 23 4.75 3.45 5.75
C THR A 23 3.84 3.62 6.95
N LYS A 24 4.35 4.31 7.97
CA LYS A 24 3.56 4.60 9.19
C LYS A 24 2.75 5.89 9.07
N GLY A 25 3.24 6.86 8.28
CA GLY A 25 2.57 8.14 8.02
C GLY A 25 1.52 8.08 6.90
N ASN A 26 1.18 9.25 6.33
CA ASN A 26 0.33 9.29 5.14
C ASN A 26 1.17 9.11 3.88
N PHE A 27 0.92 8.01 3.17
CA PHE A 27 1.45 7.79 1.84
C PHE A 27 0.50 8.35 0.79
N SER A 28 1.01 9.09 -0.19
CA SER A 28 0.24 9.56 -1.35
C SER A 28 1.01 9.35 -2.64
N GLY A 29 0.61 8.39 -3.47
CA GLY A 29 1.22 8.16 -4.78
C GLY A 29 1.20 6.68 -5.17
N LEU A 30 2.33 6.17 -5.65
CA LEU A 30 2.44 4.81 -6.17
C LEU A 30 3.48 4.00 -5.39
N GLN A 31 3.04 2.92 -4.76
CA GLN A 31 3.90 2.00 -4.02
C GLN A 31 4.05 0.70 -4.80
N MET A 32 5.28 0.24 -4.99
CA MET A 32 5.59 -1.03 -5.67
C MET A 32 6.58 -1.83 -4.82
N GLY A 33 6.26 -3.10 -4.58
CA GLY A 33 7.16 -4.04 -3.92
C GLY A 33 6.49 -5.38 -3.61
N VAL A 34 7.22 -6.34 -3.04
CA VAL A 34 6.65 -7.67 -2.74
C VAL A 34 5.66 -7.57 -1.59
N VAL A 35 6.01 -6.85 -0.53
CA VAL A 35 5.14 -6.60 0.62
C VAL A 35 4.96 -5.10 0.80
N ASN A 36 3.73 -4.61 0.80
CA ASN A 36 3.41 -3.21 1.09
C ASN A 36 2.57 -3.14 2.35
N TYR A 37 3.05 -2.41 3.34
CA TYR A 37 2.33 -2.07 4.56
C TYR A 37 2.21 -0.55 4.65
N ALA A 38 0.99 -0.05 4.76
CA ALA A 38 0.72 1.37 4.96
C ALA A 38 -0.34 1.57 6.03
N ASN A 39 -0.13 2.53 6.93
CA ASN A 39 -1.19 2.92 7.86
C ASN A 39 -2.27 3.72 7.10
N SER A 40 -1.87 4.78 6.40
CA SER A 40 -2.75 5.58 5.54
C SER A 40 -2.14 5.64 4.14
N ALA A 41 -2.85 5.11 3.14
CA ALA A 41 -2.40 5.11 1.75
C ALA A 41 -3.41 5.76 0.83
N LYS A 42 -2.94 6.71 0.04
CA LYS A 42 -3.69 7.36 -1.04
C LYS A 42 -3.00 7.07 -2.37
N GLY A 43 -3.73 6.56 -3.35
CA GLY A 43 -3.19 6.20 -4.65
C GLY A 43 -3.10 4.69 -4.85
N LEU A 44 -1.99 4.22 -5.44
CA LEU A 44 -1.92 2.88 -6.03
C LEU A 44 -0.82 2.04 -5.38
N GLN A 45 -1.14 0.84 -4.87
CA GLN A 45 -0.14 -0.12 -4.37
C GLN A 45 -0.09 -1.35 -5.27
N LEU A 46 1.11 -1.76 -5.69
CA LEU A 46 1.39 -2.94 -6.47
C LEU A 46 2.30 -3.87 -5.66
N GLY A 47 1.85 -5.09 -5.44
CA GLY A 47 2.69 -6.08 -4.77
C GLY A 47 2.12 -7.46 -4.68
N VAL A 48 2.78 -8.35 -3.94
CA VAL A 48 2.25 -9.68 -3.67
C VAL A 48 1.29 -9.62 -2.48
N ILE A 49 1.70 -8.92 -1.42
CA ILE A 49 0.91 -8.69 -0.21
C ILE A 49 0.78 -7.20 -0.01
N ASN A 50 -0.45 -6.68 -0.01
CA ASN A 50 -0.77 -5.30 0.30
C ASN A 50 -1.63 -5.25 1.57
N TYR A 51 -1.20 -4.46 2.55
CA TYR A 51 -1.92 -4.22 3.78
C TYR A 51 -2.04 -2.72 4.01
N ALA A 52 -3.26 -2.21 4.03
CA ALA A 52 -3.54 -0.84 4.43
C ALA A 52 -4.52 -0.78 5.60
N VAL A 53 -4.25 0.05 6.60
CA VAL A 53 -5.28 0.35 7.61
C VAL A 53 -6.36 1.21 6.97
N SER A 54 -5.99 2.34 6.35
CA SER A 54 -6.89 3.18 5.56
C SER A 54 -6.36 3.34 4.14
N LEU A 55 -7.20 3.05 3.13
CA LEU A 55 -6.86 3.19 1.72
C LEU A 55 -7.81 4.20 1.04
N LYS A 56 -7.25 5.07 0.21
CA LYS A 56 -7.99 5.84 -0.81
C LYS A 56 -7.34 5.69 -2.18
N GLY A 57 -7.76 4.69 -2.95
CA GLY A 57 -7.27 4.40 -4.28
C GLY A 57 -7.36 2.91 -4.59
N LEU A 58 -6.32 2.35 -5.20
CA LEU A 58 -6.29 0.99 -5.75
C LEU A 58 -5.11 0.19 -5.18
N GLN A 59 -5.32 -1.07 -4.86
CA GLN A 59 -4.30 -2.05 -4.54
C GLN A 59 -4.40 -3.18 -5.56
N ILE A 60 -3.27 -3.63 -6.08
CA ILE A 60 -3.17 -4.78 -6.96
C ILE A 60 -2.12 -5.71 -6.38
N GLY A 61 -2.53 -6.94 -6.13
CA GLY A 61 -1.67 -7.96 -5.57
C GLY A 61 -2.38 -9.24 -5.20
N LEU A 62 -1.62 -10.30 -4.92
CA LEU A 62 -2.21 -11.62 -4.62
C LEU A 62 -3.07 -11.57 -3.35
N ILE A 63 -2.65 -10.82 -2.33
CA ILE A 63 -3.39 -10.64 -1.08
C ILE A 63 -3.50 -9.14 -0.80
N ASN A 64 -4.72 -8.59 -0.79
CA ASN A 64 -4.96 -7.18 -0.47
C ASN A 64 -5.90 -7.08 0.73
N ILE A 65 -5.46 -6.40 1.78
CA ILE A 65 -6.20 -6.24 3.03
C ILE A 65 -6.39 -4.75 3.31
N ILE A 66 -7.64 -4.33 3.51
CA ILE A 66 -7.99 -2.96 3.89
C ILE A 66 -8.79 -3.01 5.19
N ARG A 67 -8.25 -2.43 6.26
CA ARG A 67 -8.85 -2.56 7.61
C ARG A 67 -10.00 -1.56 7.86
N GLN A 68 -9.93 -0.37 7.29
CA GLN A 68 -10.85 0.74 7.49
C GLN A 68 -11.16 1.42 6.15
N GLY A 69 -12.45 1.60 5.86
CA GLY A 69 -12.93 2.32 4.68
C GLY A 69 -12.87 1.54 3.37
N GLY A 70 -12.23 0.37 3.33
CA GLY A 70 -12.24 -0.50 2.15
C GLY A 70 -13.65 -1.00 1.83
N MET A 71 -14.01 -0.99 0.55
CA MET A 71 -15.29 -1.55 0.10
C MET A 71 -15.40 -3.04 0.44
N PHE A 72 -14.26 -3.74 0.49
CA PHE A 72 -14.16 -5.13 0.92
C PHE A 72 -12.91 -5.36 1.79
N PRO A 73 -13.03 -6.10 2.92
CA PRO A 73 -11.92 -6.28 3.87
C PRO A 73 -10.70 -7.00 3.28
N VAL A 74 -10.95 -7.96 2.38
CA VAL A 74 -9.91 -8.75 1.70
C VAL A 74 -10.37 -9.04 0.28
N PHE A 75 -9.53 -8.73 -0.71
CA PHE A 75 -9.71 -9.22 -2.08
C PHE A 75 -8.41 -9.78 -2.66
N PRO A 76 -8.48 -10.94 -3.32
CA PRO A 76 -7.40 -11.41 -4.15
C PRO A 76 -7.29 -10.56 -5.43
N ILE A 77 -6.06 -10.36 -5.90
CA ILE A 77 -5.67 -9.73 -7.18
C ILE A 77 -5.88 -8.21 -7.21
N VAL A 78 -7.06 -7.67 -6.87
CA VAL A 78 -7.31 -6.22 -6.88
C VAL A 78 -8.26 -5.81 -5.75
N ASN A 79 -7.99 -4.71 -5.05
CA ASN A 79 -8.88 -4.08 -4.07
C ASN A 79 -8.88 -2.55 -4.22
N TRP A 80 -10.00 -1.86 -4.05
CA TRP A 80 -10.06 -0.39 -4.10
C TRP A 80 -10.97 0.20 -3.03
N SER A 81 -10.73 1.47 -2.73
CA SER A 81 -11.43 2.22 -1.70
C SER A 81 -11.46 3.69 -2.09
N PHE A 82 -12.64 4.30 -2.17
CA PHE A 82 -12.83 5.69 -2.60
C PHE A 82 -13.38 6.53 -1.44
#